data_AF-Q14KP6-F1
#
_entry.id   AF-Q14KP6-F1
#
_cell.length_a   1.000
_cell.length_b   1.000
_cell.length_c   1.000
_cell.angle_alpha   90.00
_cell.angle_beta   90.00
_cell.angle_gamma   90.00
#
_symmetry.space_group_name_H-M   'P 1'
#
loop_
_entity.id
_entity.type
_entity.pdbx_description
1 polymer ?
#
loop_
_entity_poly.entity_id
_entity_poly.type
_entity_poly.pdbx_seq_one_letter_code
_entity_poly.pdbx_strand_id
1 'polypeptide(L)'
;MLNIKKCKNNNYFLLIKNINYIAVLIAMMVVLSQVMRIQIILRTSIPLFLIPVFISTFILNWYWCLFIGFVGHLLVDLSLWGFTLGSLCWNLGTGLLAILLRIIYLIKCHNFWKIILLLLINY
;
A
#
# COMPACT_ATOMS: atom_id res chain seq x y z
N MET A 1 -7.59 -35.19 -8.12
CA MET A 1 -8.74 -34.36 -7.68
C MET A 1 -8.56 -33.73 -6.28
N LEU A 2 -7.98 -34.43 -5.30
CA LEU A 2 -7.66 -33.88 -3.96
C LEU A 2 -6.70 -32.68 -3.97
N ASN A 3 -5.69 -32.69 -4.85
CA ASN A 3 -4.68 -31.63 -4.91
C ASN A 3 -5.24 -30.27 -5.40
N ILE A 4 -6.24 -30.29 -6.29
CA ILE A 4 -6.89 -29.08 -6.81
C ILE A 4 -7.78 -28.43 -5.72
N LYS A 5 -8.48 -29.25 -4.93
CA LYS A 5 -9.26 -28.76 -3.76
C LYS A 5 -8.34 -28.16 -2.70
N LYS A 6 -7.20 -28.78 -2.41
CA LYS A 6 -6.21 -28.28 -1.44
C LYS A 6 -5.55 -26.97 -1.91
N CYS A 7 -5.21 -26.87 -3.19
CA CYS A 7 -4.70 -25.64 -3.81
C CYS A 7 -5.74 -24.50 -3.78
N LYS A 8 -7.01 -24.78 -4.10
CA LYS A 8 -8.11 -23.81 -3.95
C LYS A 8 -8.22 -23.32 -2.50
N ASN A 9 -8.20 -24.23 -1.53
CA ASN A 9 -8.35 -23.87 -0.12
C ASN A 9 -7.19 -22.98 0.40
N ASN A 10 -5.95 -23.28 -0.03
CA ASN A 10 -4.79 -22.44 0.28
C ASN A 10 -4.91 -21.03 -0.34
N ASN A 11 -5.44 -20.93 -1.56
CA ASN A 11 -5.68 -19.64 -2.20
C ASN A 11 -6.75 -18.82 -1.47
N TYR A 12 -7.84 -19.46 -0.99
CA TYR A 12 -8.85 -18.77 -0.17
C TYR A 12 -8.28 -18.29 1.16
N PHE A 13 -7.47 -19.12 1.83
CA PHE A 13 -6.81 -18.73 3.08
C PHE A 13 -5.87 -17.54 2.89
N LEU A 14 -5.07 -17.55 1.82
CA LEU A 14 -4.19 -16.43 1.46
C LEU A 14 -4.99 -15.15 1.18
N LEU A 15 -6.14 -15.29 0.52
CA LEU A 15 -7.02 -14.17 0.17
C LEU A 15 -7.65 -13.54 1.42
N ILE A 16 -8.15 -14.36 2.36
CA ILE A 16 -8.68 -13.90 3.66
C ILE A 16 -7.60 -13.18 4.45
N LYS A 17 -6.38 -13.73 4.49
CA LYS A 17 -5.24 -13.10 5.14
C LYS A 17 -4.94 -11.72 4.55
N ASN A 18 -4.92 -11.60 3.22
CA ASN A 18 -4.68 -10.33 2.54
C ASN A 18 -5.78 -9.30 2.82
N ILE A 19 -7.06 -9.70 2.82
CA ILE A 19 -8.19 -8.83 3.16
C ILE A 19 -8.02 -8.27 4.57
N ASN A 20 -7.66 -9.11 5.55
CA ASN A 20 -7.44 -8.65 6.92
C ASN A 20 -6.30 -7.63 7.01
N TYR A 21 -5.18 -7.85 6.32
CA TYR A 21 -4.10 -6.86 6.27
C TYR A 21 -4.55 -5.54 5.64
N ILE A 22 -5.31 -5.60 4.55
CA ILE A 22 -5.83 -4.41 3.88
C ILE A 22 -6.74 -3.62 4.83
N ALA A 23 -7.66 -4.30 5.53
CA ALA A 23 -8.56 -3.66 6.49
C ALA A 23 -7.80 -2.95 7.62
N VAL A 24 -6.79 -3.60 8.19
CA VAL A 24 -5.94 -3.02 9.24
C VAL A 24 -5.16 -1.82 8.72
N LEU A 25 -4.57 -1.92 7.52
CA LEU A 25 -3.80 -0.82 6.93
C LEU A 25 -4.67 0.40 6.63
N ILE A 26 -5.90 0.19 6.14
CA ILE A 26 -6.87 1.26 5.91
C ILE A 26 -7.27 1.91 7.24
N ALA A 27 -7.55 1.12 8.29
CA ALA A 27 -7.87 1.65 9.60
C ALA A 27 -6.72 2.50 10.17
N MET A 28 -5.47 2.03 10.06
CA MET A 28 -4.29 2.81 10.45
C MET A 28 -4.17 4.11 9.64
N MET A 29 -4.45 4.07 8.35
CA MET A 29 -4.41 5.23 7.47
C MET A 29 -5.40 6.32 7.91
N VAL A 30 -6.63 5.92 8.26
CA VAL A 30 -7.67 6.82 8.79
C VAL A 30 -7.25 7.42 10.12
N VAL A 31 -6.83 6.60 11.08
CA VAL A 31 -6.44 7.07 12.42
C VAL A 31 -5.24 8.03 12.36
N LEU A 32 -4.20 7.70 11.58
CA LEU A 32 -3.02 8.55 11.46
C LEU A 32 -3.34 9.89 10.81
N SER A 33 -4.26 9.92 9.84
CA SER A 33 -4.70 11.17 9.20
C SER A 33 -5.48 12.10 10.16
N GLN A 34 -6.21 11.52 11.11
CA GLN A 34 -7.02 12.24 12.09
C GLN A 34 -6.21 12.72 13.30
N VAL A 35 -5.33 11.86 13.85
CA VAL A 35 -4.69 12.10 15.14
C VAL A 35 -3.38 12.88 15.00
N MET A 36 -2.61 12.67 13.93
CA MET A 36 -1.26 13.21 13.84
C MET A 36 -1.07 13.96 12.52
N ARG A 37 -1.15 15.29 12.59
CA ARG A 37 -0.69 16.18 11.51
C ARG A 37 0.53 16.95 12.00
N ILE A 38 1.71 16.58 11.50
CA ILE A 38 2.93 17.35 11.73
C ILE A 38 2.90 18.54 10.77
N GLN A 39 2.56 19.72 11.27
CA GLN A 39 2.62 20.97 10.52
C GLN A 39 4.07 21.43 10.43
N ILE A 40 4.57 21.67 9.22
CA ILE A 40 5.91 22.23 8.98
C ILE A 40 5.81 23.76 8.81
N ILE A 41 4.80 24.24 8.08
CA ILE A 41 4.45 25.67 7.86
C ILE A 41 2.92 25.78 7.94
N LEU A 42 2.37 26.99 8.15
CA LEU A 42 0.94 27.29 8.33
C LEU A 42 -0.03 26.64 7.30
N ARG A 43 0.47 26.15 6.16
CA ARG A 43 -0.31 25.44 5.13
C ARG A 43 0.28 24.11 4.63
N THR A 44 1.43 23.66 5.13
CA THR A 44 2.06 22.40 4.72
C THR A 44 2.21 21.46 5.90
N SER A 45 1.60 20.29 5.79
CA SER A 45 1.72 19.19 6.77
C SER A 45 2.28 17.96 6.07
N ILE A 46 3.15 17.21 6.76
CA ILE A 46 3.51 15.87 6.30
C ILE A 46 2.33 14.94 6.57
N PRO A 47 1.75 14.30 5.55
CA PRO A 47 0.68 13.34 5.75
C PRO A 47 1.25 12.03 6.30
N LEU A 48 1.06 11.78 7.59
CA LEU A 48 1.49 10.53 8.24
C LEU A 48 0.72 9.30 7.73
N PHE A 49 -0.42 9.50 7.06
CA PHE A 49 -1.15 8.43 6.36
C PHE A 49 -0.30 7.76 5.26
N LEU A 50 0.81 8.35 4.82
CA LEU A 50 1.73 7.72 3.89
C LEU A 50 2.40 6.47 4.47
N ILE A 51 2.58 6.36 5.78
CA ILE A 51 3.24 5.21 6.43
C ILE A 51 2.53 3.88 6.10
N PRO A 52 1.22 3.71 6.31
CA PRO A 52 0.52 2.48 5.92
C PRO A 52 0.55 2.24 4.40
N VAL A 53 0.59 3.29 3.58
CA VAL A 53 0.79 3.16 2.13
C VAL A 53 2.16 2.55 1.84
N PHE A 54 3.23 3.03 2.47
CA PHE A 54 4.57 2.42 2.36
C PHE A 54 4.58 0.96 2.82
N ILE A 55 4.01 0.64 3.99
CA ILE A 55 3.96 -0.74 4.51
C ILE A 55 3.23 -1.66 3.52
N SER A 56 2.14 -1.18 2.92
CA SER A 56 1.37 -1.95 1.92
C SER A 56 2.24 -2.38 0.73
N THR A 57 3.15 -1.52 0.28
CA THR A 57 4.03 -1.79 -0.88
C THR A 57 5.04 -2.91 -0.65
N PHE A 58 5.32 -3.28 0.61
CA PHE A 58 6.19 -4.41 0.92
C PHE A 58 5.42 -5.74 0.98
N ILE A 59 4.20 -5.71 1.54
CA ILE A 59 3.45 -6.93 1.89
C ILE A 59 2.54 -7.37 0.76
N LEU A 60 1.87 -6.41 0.09
CA LEU A 60 0.76 -6.68 -0.80
C LEU A 60 1.17 -6.60 -2.27
N ASN A 61 0.32 -7.16 -3.14
CA ASN A 61 0.55 -7.10 -4.57
C ASN A 61 0.17 -5.72 -5.14
N TRP A 62 0.63 -5.40 -6.35
CA TRP A 62 0.49 -4.06 -6.96
C TRP A 62 -0.95 -3.54 -6.96
N TYR A 63 -1.94 -4.38 -7.31
CA TYR A 63 -3.34 -4.01 -7.37
C TYR A 63 -3.95 -3.75 -5.98
N TRP A 64 -3.52 -4.48 -4.94
CA TRP A 64 -3.96 -4.24 -3.56
C TRP A 64 -3.35 -2.96 -2.99
N CYS A 65 -2.12 -2.60 -3.37
CA CYS A 65 -1.51 -1.33 -2.99
C CYS A 65 -2.26 -0.14 -3.60
N LEU A 66 -2.64 -0.25 -4.87
CA LEU A 66 -3.49 0.73 -5.56
C LEU A 66 -4.84 0.88 -4.84
N PHE A 67 -5.48 -0.24 -4.51
CA PHE A 67 -6.74 -0.25 -3.76
C PHE A 67 -6.62 0.47 -2.42
N ILE A 68 -5.58 0.19 -1.62
CA ILE A 68 -5.36 0.87 -0.34
C ILE A 68 -5.13 2.36 -0.54
N GLY A 69 -4.30 2.77 -1.51
CA GLY A 69 -4.04 4.18 -1.78
C GLY A 69 -5.33 4.94 -2.11
N PHE A 70 -6.13 4.39 -3.04
CA PHE A 70 -7.36 5.03 -3.49
C PHE A 70 -8.48 4.99 -2.44
N VAL A 71 -8.81 3.79 -1.93
CA VAL A 71 -9.94 3.59 -1.01
C VAL A 71 -9.62 4.09 0.39
N GLY A 72 -8.37 3.88 0.85
CA GLY A 72 -7.93 4.37 2.15
C GLY A 72 -7.99 5.89 2.24
N HIS A 73 -7.49 6.60 1.21
CA HIS A 73 -7.58 8.06 1.19
C HIS A 73 -9.02 8.56 0.99
N LEU A 74 -9.83 7.86 0.18
CA LEU A 74 -11.25 8.19 0.03
C LEU A 74 -12.01 8.10 1.36
N LEU A 75 -11.74 7.08 2.18
CA LEU A 75 -12.33 6.93 3.51
C LEU A 75 -11.84 8.00 4.49
N VAL A 76 -10.57 8.37 4.42
CA VAL A 76 -10.00 9.51 5.17
C VAL A 76 -10.78 10.78 4.85
N ASP A 77 -10.96 11.09 3.57
CA ASP A 77 -11.64 12.31 3.11
C ASP A 77 -13.12 12.32 3.53
N LEU A 78 -13.80 11.18 3.38
CA LEU A 78 -15.20 11.02 3.81
C LEU A 78 -15.36 11.26 5.32
N SER A 79 -14.38 10.82 6.11
CA SER A 79 -14.43 10.91 7.58
C SER A 79 -14.13 12.31 8.12
N LEU A 80 -13.42 13.16 7.38
CA LEU A 80 -12.85 14.40 7.90
C LEU A 80 -13.37 15.68 7.23
N TRP A 81 -13.54 15.72 5.91
CA TRP A 81 -13.75 16.97 5.16
C TRP A 81 -14.92 16.92 4.17
N GLY A 82 -15.54 15.74 3.99
CA GLY A 82 -16.50 15.51 2.91
C GLY A 82 -15.80 15.40 1.55
N PHE A 83 -16.46 14.76 0.59
CA PHE A 83 -15.88 14.47 -0.71
C PHE A 83 -15.85 15.73 -1.58
N THR A 84 -14.65 16.17 -2.00
CA THR A 84 -14.46 17.35 -2.86
C THR A 84 -13.65 17.00 -4.12
N LEU A 85 -13.66 17.88 -5.14
CA LEU A 85 -12.81 17.72 -6.33
C LEU A 85 -11.32 17.66 -5.99
N GLY A 86 -10.88 18.40 -4.97
CA GLY A 86 -9.53 18.31 -4.43
C GLY A 86 -9.22 16.92 -3.85
N SER A 87 -10.18 16.31 -3.15
CA SER A 87 -10.06 14.95 -2.60
C SER A 87 -9.85 13.89 -3.69
N LEU A 88 -10.51 14.04 -4.84
CA LEU A 88 -10.35 13.13 -5.98
C LEU A 88 -8.90 13.14 -6.51
N CYS A 89 -8.30 14.32 -6.62
CA CYS A 89 -6.91 14.49 -7.04
C CYS A 89 -5.95 13.82 -6.05
N TRP A 90 -6.20 13.98 -4.75
CA TRP A 90 -5.41 13.30 -3.70
C TRP A 90 -5.57 11.77 -3.72
N ASN A 91 -6.77 11.25 -3.96
CA ASN A 91 -7.01 9.80 -4.08
C ASN A 91 -6.27 9.20 -5.28
N LEU A 92 -6.27 9.89 -6.42
CA LEU A 92 -5.50 9.49 -7.60
C LEU A 92 -4.00 9.58 -7.33
N GLY A 93 -3.55 10.66 -6.69
CA GLY A 93 -2.14 10.89 -6.35
C GLY A 93 -1.59 9.83 -5.41
N THR A 94 -2.32 9.48 -4.35
CA THR A 94 -1.91 8.45 -3.38
C THR A 94 -1.89 7.05 -3.98
N GLY A 95 -2.87 6.71 -4.83
CA GLY A 95 -2.86 5.46 -5.59
C GLY A 95 -1.66 5.35 -6.54
N LEU A 96 -1.37 6.40 -7.31
CA LEU A 96 -0.22 6.46 -8.21
C LEU A 96 1.11 6.39 -7.44
N LEU A 97 1.20 7.08 -6.30
CA LEU A 97 2.39 7.05 -5.45
C LEU A 97 2.65 5.64 -4.92
N ALA A 98 1.62 4.91 -4.50
CA ALA A 98 1.75 3.52 -4.05
C ALA A 98 2.31 2.61 -5.16
N ILE A 99 1.86 2.79 -6.40
CA ILE A 99 2.37 2.05 -7.56
C ILE A 99 3.83 2.41 -7.84
N LEU A 100 4.15 3.71 -7.84
CA LEU A 100 5.51 4.19 -8.08
C LEU A 100 6.49 3.59 -7.06
N LEU A 101 6.12 3.61 -5.77
CA LEU A 101 6.90 3.00 -4.69
C LEU A 101 7.11 1.50 -4.88
N ARG A 102 6.06 0.78 -5.32
CA ARG A 102 6.16 -0.65 -5.62
C ARG A 102 7.08 -0.92 -6.81
N ILE A 103 7.04 -0.10 -7.85
CA ILE A 103 7.95 -0.22 -9.01
C ILE A 103 9.40 0.00 -8.57
N ILE A 104 9.67 1.04 -7.78
CA ILE A 104 11.00 1.30 -7.22
C ILE A 104 11.48 0.11 -6.39
N TYR A 105 10.62 -0.45 -5.54
CA TYR A 105 10.92 -1.63 -4.75
C TYR A 105 11.26 -2.85 -5.62
N LEU A 106 10.47 -3.11 -6.67
CA LEU A 106 10.71 -4.21 -7.62
C LEU A 106 12.04 -4.05 -8.35
N ILE A 107 12.36 -2.84 -8.83
CA ILE A 107 13.65 -2.55 -9.49
C ILE A 107 14.82 -2.81 -8.53
N LYS A 108 14.70 -2.37 -7.27
CA LYS A 108 15.73 -2.58 -6.26
C LYS A 108 15.91 -4.07 -5.94
N CYS A 109 14.83 -4.82 -5.79
CA CYS A 109 14.88 -6.28 -5.62
C CYS A 109 15.52 -6.98 -6.81
N HIS A 110 15.17 -6.58 -8.04
CA HIS A 110 15.76 -7.17 -9.25
C HIS A 110 17.27 -6.93 -9.33
N ASN A 111 17.72 -5.69 -9.08
CA ASN A 111 19.16 -5.39 -9.04
C ASN A 111 19.89 -6.14 -7.93
N PHE A 112 19.28 -6.26 -6.75
CA PHE A 112 19.84 -7.03 -5.65
C PHE A 112 19.99 -8.53 -6.00
N TRP A 113 18.98 -9.12 -6.62
CA TRP A 113 19.04 -10.48 -7.15
C TRP A 113 20.13 -10.66 -8.21
N LYS A 114 20.30 -9.68 -9.10
CA LYS A 114 21.36 -9.70 -10.12
C LYS A 114 22.76 -9.71 -9.50
N ILE A 115 22.97 -8.97 -8.41
CA ILE A 115 24.23 -8.96 -7.65
C ILE A 115 24.48 -10.32 -6.98
N ILE A 116 23.47 -10.91 -6.33
CA ILE A 116 23.57 -12.25 -5.72
C ILE A 116 23.89 -13.31 -6.77
N LEU A 117 23.23 -13.26 -7.93
CA LEU A 117 23.46 -14.19 -9.02
C LEU A 117 24.90 -14.10 -9.54
N LEU A 118 25.42 -12.88 -9.70
CA LEU A 118 26.82 -12.64 -10.09
C LEU A 118 27.81 -13.18 -9.06
N LEU A 119 27.53 -13.01 -7.76
CA LEU A 119 28.35 -13.56 -6.68
C LEU A 119 28.34 -15.09 -6.68
N LEU A 120 27.19 -15.72 -6.97
CA LEU A 120 27.05 -17.18 -7.05
C LEU A 120 27.74 -17.81 -8.26
N ILE A 121 27.81 -17.10 -9.40
CA ILE A 121 28.49 -17.60 -10.62
C ILE A 121 30.02 -17.45 -10.51
N ASN A 122 30.50 -16.48 -9.73
CA ASN A 122 31.94 -16.26 -9.49
C ASN A 122 32.49 -17.05 -8.30
N TYR A 123 31.71 -17.95 -7.71
CA TYR A 123 32.10 -18.88 -6.63
C TYR A 123 32.09 -20.32 -7.17
#